data_AF-A0A6A5TFF5-F1
#
_entry.id   AF-A0A6A5TFF5-F1
#
_cell.length_a   1.000
_cell.length_b   1.000
_cell.length_c   1.000
_cell.angle_alpha   90.00
_cell.angle_beta   90.00
_cell.angle_gamma   90.00
#
_symmetry.space_group_name_H-M   'P 1'
#
loop_
_entity.id
_entity.type
_entity.pdbx_description
1 polymer ?
#
loop_
_entity_poly.entity_id
_entity_poly.type
_entity_poly.pdbx_seq_one_letter_code
_entity_poly.pdbx_strand_id
1 'polypeptide(L)'
;MPRQSYSPSDDEEPLEDKTAALQLRSKRTSRQQKKQKKRDIKRDAIPTLAKLPTELVLECLKLLTIADVLKFGRVNRRFRSLVDAHATVIGDSIISQRYTLLAQCFPLPRFLDDVEPSTRELLLDEKRQRTLGLHSNKYYQHVRPLDPQVLCSCFTCLMLWNNLNLALDFAHWQDNLDTGKAIPMIPRGQAPAWNEELVQRNAAIVRAALRNSLWHARILEVHLDSTIRSIRRHAKNKGNKRKHVEMTEEDVEEGTDAFLVKSGPLSLEFPFHRDEYYLLEAYLPNRWWKKDLNKWIYTIAGQHERDIDLVVRYANRSQENAQIRT
;
A
#
# COMPACT_ATOMS: atom_id res chain seq x y z
N MET A 1 72.43 -39.38 0.71
CA MET A 1 73.04 -38.06 0.43
C MET A 1 72.04 -37.26 -0.41
N PRO A 2 71.80 -35.98 -0.12
CA PRO A 2 70.45 -35.43 0.04
C PRO A 2 69.79 -34.90 -1.25
N ARG A 3 68.45 -35.07 -1.32
CA ARG A 3 67.55 -34.39 -2.27
C ARG A 3 67.50 -32.90 -1.94
N GLN A 4 67.90 -32.05 -2.88
CA GLN A 4 67.58 -30.62 -2.82
C GLN A 4 66.09 -30.44 -3.15
N SER A 5 65.33 -30.06 -2.14
CA SER A 5 64.00 -29.49 -2.26
C SER A 5 64.10 -28.11 -2.89
N TYR A 6 63.61 -27.96 -4.13
CA TYR A 6 63.38 -26.66 -4.72
C TYR A 6 62.12 -26.05 -4.07
N SER A 7 62.30 -24.99 -3.29
CA SER A 7 61.21 -24.12 -2.85
C SER A 7 60.63 -23.42 -4.08
N PRO A 8 59.30 -23.43 -4.30
CA PRO A 8 58.71 -22.54 -5.28
C PRO A 8 58.84 -21.12 -4.72
N SER A 9 59.44 -20.23 -5.51
CA SER A 9 59.48 -18.79 -5.29
C SER A 9 58.04 -18.27 -5.36
N ASP A 10 57.57 -17.65 -4.30
CA ASP A 10 56.19 -17.16 -4.09
C ASP A 10 55.97 -15.76 -4.71
N ASP A 11 56.64 -15.47 -5.84
CA ASP A 11 56.63 -14.16 -6.52
C ASP A 11 55.99 -14.26 -7.93
N GLU A 12 54.80 -14.84 -8.03
CA GLU A 12 53.94 -14.63 -9.22
C GLU A 12 52.95 -13.50 -8.93
N GLU A 13 53.42 -12.25 -9.12
CA GLU A 13 52.52 -11.11 -9.28
C GLU A 13 51.50 -11.39 -10.41
N PRO A 14 50.21 -11.02 -10.25
CA PRO A 14 49.22 -11.24 -11.30
C PRO A 14 49.63 -10.52 -12.58
N LEU A 15 49.87 -11.26 -13.66
CA LEU A 15 50.20 -10.69 -14.96
C LEU A 15 49.02 -9.83 -15.46
N GLU A 16 49.11 -8.52 -15.27
CA GLU A 16 48.20 -7.56 -15.89
C GLU A 16 48.49 -7.50 -17.39
N ASP A 17 47.58 -8.02 -18.21
CA ASP A 17 47.64 -7.88 -19.66
C ASP A 17 47.42 -6.40 -20.04
N LYS A 18 48.52 -5.67 -20.21
CA LYS A 18 48.57 -4.27 -20.64
C LYS A 18 48.56 -4.13 -22.17
N THR A 19 48.33 -5.21 -22.93
CA THR A 19 48.31 -5.11 -24.39
C THR A 19 47.04 -4.42 -24.88
N ALA A 20 47.22 -3.31 -25.61
CA ALA A 20 46.11 -2.63 -26.28
C ALA A 20 45.47 -3.59 -27.29
N ALA A 21 44.14 -3.75 -27.24
CA ALA A 21 43.39 -4.63 -28.13
C ALA A 21 43.79 -4.41 -29.60
N LEU A 22 44.42 -5.42 -30.21
CA LEU A 22 44.90 -5.37 -31.59
C LEU A 22 43.74 -5.02 -32.53
N GLN A 23 43.84 -3.88 -33.22
CA GLN A 23 42.87 -3.51 -34.25
C GLN A 23 42.96 -4.50 -35.41
N LEU A 24 42.13 -5.53 -35.37
CA LEU A 24 41.99 -6.52 -36.45
C LEU A 24 41.41 -5.84 -37.71
N ARG A 25 42.28 -5.28 -38.54
CA ARG A 25 41.95 -4.65 -39.84
C ARG A 25 41.80 -5.67 -40.97
N SER A 26 41.12 -6.79 -40.71
CA SER A 26 40.84 -7.77 -41.76
C SER A 26 39.61 -7.37 -42.60
N LYS A 27 39.58 -7.76 -43.88
CA LYS A 27 38.37 -7.61 -44.71
C LYS A 27 37.15 -8.32 -44.10
N ARG A 28 37.36 -9.40 -43.33
CA ARG A 28 36.32 -10.18 -42.65
C ARG A 28 35.69 -9.39 -41.49
N THR A 29 36.51 -8.77 -40.65
CA THR A 29 36.06 -7.93 -39.52
C THR A 29 35.35 -6.66 -40.01
N SER A 30 35.84 -6.02 -41.10
CA SER A 30 35.14 -4.88 -41.72
C SER A 30 33.75 -5.26 -42.27
N ARG A 31 33.62 -6.42 -42.93
CA ARG A 31 32.33 -6.95 -43.40
C ARG A 31 31.38 -7.26 -42.24
N GLN A 32 31.88 -7.84 -41.16
CA GLN A 32 31.10 -8.15 -39.96
C GLN A 32 30.63 -6.87 -39.26
N GLN A 33 31.48 -5.86 -39.10
CA GLN A 33 31.10 -4.54 -38.56
C GLN A 33 30.06 -3.84 -39.44
N LYS A 34 30.20 -3.87 -40.78
CA LYS A 34 29.17 -3.32 -41.69
C LYS A 34 27.84 -4.07 -41.56
N LYS A 35 27.86 -5.40 -41.40
CA LYS A 35 26.65 -6.20 -41.18
C LYS A 35 26.02 -5.91 -39.81
N GLN A 36 26.83 -5.72 -38.77
CA GLN A 36 26.40 -5.33 -37.43
C GLN A 36 25.72 -3.95 -37.48
N LYS A 37 26.39 -2.92 -38.04
CA LYS A 37 25.82 -1.57 -38.20
C LYS A 37 24.50 -1.58 -38.98
N LYS A 38 24.41 -2.36 -40.07
CA LYS A 38 23.14 -2.52 -40.82
C LYS A 38 22.04 -3.18 -39.98
N ARG A 39 22.38 -4.12 -39.10
CA ARG A 39 21.42 -4.74 -38.16
C ARG A 39 21.02 -3.77 -37.06
N ASP A 40 21.96 -3.01 -36.51
CA ASP A 40 21.71 -2.03 -35.46
C ASP A 40 20.80 -0.90 -35.96
N ILE A 41 21.04 -0.37 -37.17
CA ILE A 41 20.15 0.61 -37.82
C ILE A 41 18.73 0.05 -37.99
N LYS A 42 18.61 -1.21 -38.45
CA LYS A 42 17.30 -1.86 -38.59
C LYS A 42 16.62 -2.03 -37.24
N ARG A 43 17.36 -2.37 -36.18
CA ARG A 43 16.83 -2.51 -34.81
C ARG A 43 16.44 -1.16 -34.21
N ASP A 44 17.19 -0.12 -34.53
CA ASP A 44 16.92 1.25 -34.09
C ASP A 44 15.73 1.88 -34.84
N ALA A 45 15.42 1.43 -36.05
CA ALA A 45 14.22 1.83 -36.76
C ALA A 45 12.92 1.24 -36.18
N ILE A 46 12.98 0.15 -35.40
CA ILE A 46 11.79 -0.47 -34.79
C ILE A 46 11.28 0.45 -33.66
N PRO A 47 10.06 1.02 -33.76
CA PRO A 47 9.50 1.80 -32.68
C PRO A 47 9.26 0.87 -31.49
N THR A 48 9.82 1.24 -30.35
CA THR A 48 9.62 0.52 -29.09
C THR A 48 9.16 1.53 -28.05
N LEU A 49 8.44 1.06 -27.03
CA LEU A 49 7.99 1.92 -25.93
C LEU A 49 9.16 2.63 -25.23
N ALA A 50 10.33 2.00 -25.20
CA ALA A 50 11.56 2.62 -24.69
C ALA A 50 12.05 3.81 -25.55
N LYS A 51 11.58 3.99 -26.78
CA LYS A 51 11.95 5.15 -27.60
C LYS A 51 10.96 6.31 -27.48
N LEU A 52 9.83 6.11 -26.78
CA LEU A 52 8.89 7.19 -26.53
C LEU A 52 9.47 8.21 -25.55
N PRO A 53 9.12 9.50 -25.72
CA PRO A 53 9.29 10.52 -24.69
C PRO A 53 8.65 10.08 -23.37
N THR A 54 9.27 10.46 -22.26
CA THR A 54 8.82 10.09 -20.91
C THR A 54 7.37 10.52 -20.69
N GLU A 55 7.01 11.70 -21.19
CA GLU A 55 5.69 12.31 -21.06
C GLU A 55 4.60 11.42 -21.67
N LEU A 56 4.83 10.89 -22.88
CA LEU A 56 3.87 9.98 -23.53
C LEU A 56 3.73 8.66 -22.79
N VAL A 57 4.84 8.13 -22.26
CA VAL A 57 4.79 6.93 -21.42
C VAL A 57 3.97 7.19 -20.17
N LEU A 58 4.17 8.33 -19.51
CA LEU A 58 3.40 8.71 -18.32
C LEU A 58 1.91 8.85 -18.62
N GLU A 59 1.52 9.48 -19.73
CA GLU A 59 0.12 9.56 -20.14
C GLU A 59 -0.49 8.17 -20.37
N CYS A 60 0.24 7.24 -20.99
CA CYS A 60 -0.23 5.86 -21.12
C CYS A 60 -0.39 5.19 -19.75
N LEU A 61 0.55 5.38 -18.82
CA LEU A 61 0.51 4.75 -17.50
C LEU A 61 -0.67 5.21 -16.65
N LYS A 62 -1.10 6.47 -16.78
CA LYS A 62 -2.27 7.00 -16.07
C LYS A 62 -3.58 6.31 -16.44
N LEU A 63 -3.65 5.70 -17.63
CA LEU A 63 -4.84 5.00 -18.11
C LEU A 63 -4.92 3.55 -17.61
N LEU A 64 -3.81 3.00 -17.10
CA LEU A 64 -3.71 1.61 -16.66
C LEU A 64 -4.23 1.42 -15.23
N THR A 65 -4.44 0.15 -14.87
CA THR A 65 -4.62 -0.26 -13.47
C THR A 65 -3.30 -0.13 -12.71
N ILE A 66 -3.34 0.06 -11.39
CA ILE A 66 -2.11 0.17 -10.58
C ILE A 66 -1.33 -1.13 -10.62
N ALA A 67 -2.01 -2.28 -10.64
CA ALA A 67 -1.39 -3.58 -10.82
C ALA A 67 -0.52 -3.61 -12.08
N ASP A 68 -1.01 -3.06 -13.19
CA ASP A 68 -0.29 -3.05 -14.46
C ASP A 68 0.83 -2.01 -14.51
N VAL A 69 0.67 -0.84 -13.87
CA VAL A 69 1.77 0.13 -13.69
C VAL A 69 2.92 -0.51 -12.89
N LEU A 70 2.62 -1.25 -11.82
CA LEU A 70 3.64 -1.93 -11.03
C LEU A 70 4.30 -3.08 -11.80
N LYS A 71 3.55 -3.83 -12.61
CA LYS A 71 4.12 -4.85 -13.53
C LYS A 71 5.02 -4.19 -14.58
N PHE A 72 4.60 -3.05 -15.14
CA PHE A 72 5.38 -2.28 -16.10
C PHE A 72 6.75 -1.88 -15.54
N GLY A 73 6.78 -1.38 -14.30
CA GLY A 73 8.03 -1.04 -13.61
C GLY A 73 8.98 -2.24 -13.43
N ARG A 74 8.47 -3.48 -13.43
CA ARG A 74 9.31 -4.69 -13.28
C ARG A 74 9.96 -5.16 -14.58
N VAL A 75 9.56 -4.62 -15.74
CA VAL A 75 10.06 -5.08 -17.05
C VAL A 75 11.55 -4.79 -17.23
N ASN A 76 12.03 -3.61 -16.85
CA ASN A 76 13.46 -3.26 -16.89
C ASN A 76 13.78 -2.11 -15.94
N ARG A 77 15.09 -1.86 -15.72
CA ARG A 77 15.57 -0.81 -14.80
C ARG A 77 15.09 0.59 -15.17
N ARG A 78 15.04 0.94 -16.45
CA ARG A 78 14.58 2.27 -16.89
C ARG A 78 13.11 2.49 -16.55
N PHE A 79 12.25 1.51 -16.82
CA PHE A 79 10.83 1.61 -16.50
C PHE A 79 10.59 1.61 -15.00
N ARG A 80 11.37 0.85 -14.24
CA ARG A 80 11.37 0.94 -12.78
C ARG A 80 11.68 2.36 -12.30
N SER A 81 12.79 2.94 -12.75
CA SER A 81 13.19 4.30 -12.37
C SER A 81 12.15 5.35 -12.80
N LEU A 82 11.52 5.19 -13.95
CA LEU A 82 10.45 6.08 -14.42
C LEU A 82 9.21 5.99 -13.52
N VAL A 83 8.75 4.78 -13.21
CA VAL A 83 7.60 4.57 -12.31
C VAL A 83 7.91 5.11 -10.92
N ASP A 84 9.08 4.80 -10.37
CA ASP A 84 9.48 5.23 -9.03
C ASP A 84 9.61 6.76 -8.94
N ALA A 85 10.17 7.42 -9.96
CA ALA A 85 10.34 8.88 -10.00
C ALA A 85 9.02 9.65 -10.15
N HIS A 86 8.02 9.06 -10.82
CA HIS A 86 6.73 9.70 -11.08
C HIS A 86 5.57 9.06 -10.32
N ALA A 87 5.87 8.29 -9.28
CA ALA A 87 4.89 7.47 -8.59
C ALA A 87 3.75 8.29 -8.00
N THR A 88 4.04 9.47 -7.43
CA THR A 88 3.01 10.37 -6.90
C THR A 88 2.09 10.90 -8.01
N VAL A 89 2.65 11.35 -9.12
CA VAL A 89 1.87 11.90 -10.25
C VAL A 89 0.97 10.85 -10.87
N ILE A 90 1.49 9.63 -11.05
CA ILE A 90 0.71 8.52 -11.59
C ILE A 90 -0.36 8.08 -10.59
N GLY A 91 0.01 7.92 -9.31
CA GLY A 91 -0.90 7.51 -8.25
C GLY A 91 -2.06 8.48 -8.07
N ASP A 92 -1.80 9.78 -7.97
CA ASP A 92 -2.83 10.81 -7.79
C ASP A 92 -3.78 10.87 -8.99
N SER A 93 -3.24 10.74 -10.20
CA SER A 93 -4.04 10.70 -11.43
C SER A 93 -4.97 9.49 -11.44
N ILE A 94 -4.49 8.31 -11.04
CA ILE A 94 -5.33 7.10 -11.04
C ILE A 94 -6.35 7.15 -9.91
N ILE A 95 -5.97 7.63 -8.72
CA ILE A 95 -6.91 7.80 -7.60
C ILE A 95 -8.05 8.73 -7.98
N SER A 96 -7.74 9.88 -8.57
CA SER A 96 -8.75 10.86 -8.99
C SER A 96 -9.65 10.39 -10.12
N GLN A 97 -9.21 9.44 -10.94
CA GLN A 97 -10.01 8.87 -12.03
C GLN A 97 -10.83 7.66 -11.61
N ARG A 98 -10.30 6.79 -10.74
CA ARG A 98 -10.89 5.46 -10.47
C ARG A 98 -11.36 5.25 -9.03
N TYR A 99 -10.76 5.93 -8.06
CA TYR A 99 -10.90 5.61 -6.62
C TYR A 99 -11.32 6.82 -5.79
N THR A 100 -12.16 7.69 -6.35
CA THR A 100 -12.54 8.98 -5.76
C THR A 100 -13.28 8.85 -4.42
N LEU A 101 -14.11 7.82 -4.26
CA LEU A 101 -14.89 7.59 -3.05
C LEU A 101 -14.09 6.79 -2.02
N LEU A 102 -13.35 5.78 -2.46
CA LEU A 102 -12.49 4.96 -1.62
C LEU A 102 -11.36 5.80 -1.02
N ALA A 103 -10.79 6.74 -1.76
CA ALA A 103 -9.79 7.67 -1.23
C ALA A 103 -10.32 8.51 -0.06
N GLN A 104 -11.61 8.85 -0.06
CA GLN A 104 -12.24 9.57 1.05
C GLN A 104 -12.55 8.66 2.25
N CYS A 105 -12.78 7.36 2.02
CA CYS A 105 -13.02 6.38 3.08
C CYS A 105 -11.70 5.96 3.75
N PHE A 106 -10.62 5.86 2.97
CA PHE A 106 -9.30 5.39 3.39
C PHE A 106 -8.22 6.47 3.23
N PRO A 107 -8.32 7.62 3.91
CA PRO A 107 -7.25 8.60 3.90
C PRO A 107 -6.03 8.08 4.69
N LEU A 108 -4.87 8.67 4.42
CA LEU A 108 -3.61 8.30 5.04
C LEU A 108 -3.46 8.97 6.43
N PRO A 109 -2.91 8.26 7.44
CA PRO A 109 -2.49 8.91 8.69
C PRO A 109 -1.36 9.93 8.46
N ARG A 110 -1.19 10.86 9.41
CA ARG A 110 -0.14 11.89 9.37
C ARG A 110 1.16 11.39 10.00
N PHE A 111 2.29 11.92 9.52
CA PHE A 111 3.56 11.70 10.22
C PHE A 111 3.55 12.43 11.56
N LEU A 112 4.29 11.92 12.54
CA LEU A 112 4.46 12.64 13.80
C LEU A 112 5.19 13.98 13.55
N ASP A 113 6.10 13.99 12.58
CA ASP A 113 6.86 15.18 12.17
C ASP A 113 6.00 16.30 11.58
N ASP A 114 4.76 16.02 11.18
CA ASP A 114 3.81 17.03 10.70
C ASP A 114 3.07 17.75 11.85
N VAL A 115 3.17 17.23 13.08
CA VAL A 115 2.48 17.77 14.27
C VAL A 115 3.36 18.82 14.96
N GLU A 116 2.78 19.79 15.67
CA GLU A 116 3.54 20.78 16.44
C GLU A 116 4.43 20.12 17.52
N PRO A 117 5.71 20.53 17.70
CA PRO A 117 6.64 19.92 18.66
C PRO A 117 6.10 19.78 20.09
N SER A 118 5.43 20.82 20.61
CA SER A 118 4.82 20.83 21.94
C SER A 118 3.78 19.71 22.12
N THR A 119 3.05 19.40 21.06
CA THR A 119 2.03 18.36 21.02
C THR A 119 2.64 16.97 20.81
N ARG A 120 3.78 16.87 20.10
CA ARG A 120 4.47 15.58 19.87
C ARG A 120 4.82 14.88 21.18
N GLU A 121 5.34 15.62 22.15
CA GLU A 121 5.67 15.07 23.47
C GLU A 121 4.45 14.49 24.18
N LEU A 122 3.32 15.20 24.13
CA LEU A 122 2.04 14.73 24.69
C LEU A 122 1.51 13.49 23.97
N LEU A 123 1.72 13.40 22.66
CA LEU A 123 1.36 12.22 21.88
C LEU A 123 2.24 11.03 22.23
N LEU A 124 3.53 11.23 22.54
CA LEU A 124 4.48 10.17 22.90
C LEU A 124 4.38 9.71 24.37
N ASP A 125 3.63 10.43 25.21
CA ASP A 125 3.43 10.07 26.62
C ASP A 125 3.02 8.60 26.81
N GLU A 126 3.77 7.88 27.64
CA GLU A 126 3.58 6.44 27.83
C GLU A 126 2.21 6.10 28.40
N LYS A 127 1.69 6.93 29.33
CA LYS A 127 0.39 6.67 29.96
C LYS A 127 -0.71 6.74 28.90
N ARG A 128 -0.65 7.73 28.02
CA ARG A 128 -1.54 7.84 26.85
C ARG A 128 -1.38 6.67 25.89
N GLN A 129 -0.15 6.28 25.54
CA GLN A 129 0.09 5.13 24.65
C GLN A 129 -0.51 3.84 25.20
N ARG A 130 -0.44 3.61 26.51
CA ARG A 130 -1.09 2.46 27.17
C ARG A 130 -2.62 2.54 27.08
N THR A 131 -3.22 3.72 27.22
CA THR A 131 -4.68 3.91 27.14
C THR A 131 -5.24 3.71 25.73
N LEU A 132 -4.48 4.06 24.69
CA LEU A 132 -4.90 3.91 23.29
C LEU A 132 -4.84 2.47 22.77
N GLY A 133 -4.46 1.51 23.61
CA GLY A 133 -4.10 0.15 23.24
C GLY A 133 -5.24 -0.72 22.72
N LEU A 134 -5.91 -0.35 21.62
CA LEU A 134 -6.73 -1.27 20.82
C LEU A 134 -5.93 -2.53 20.46
N HIS A 135 -4.63 -2.37 20.17
CA HIS A 135 -3.69 -3.47 19.90
C HIS A 135 -3.07 -4.09 21.16
N SER A 136 -3.24 -3.48 22.34
CA SER A 136 -2.85 -4.10 23.61
C SER A 136 -3.82 -5.23 24.00
N ASN A 137 -5.02 -5.19 23.42
CA ASN A 137 -5.99 -6.25 23.54
C ASN A 137 -5.53 -7.46 22.71
N LYS A 138 -5.26 -8.59 23.36
CA LYS A 138 -4.77 -9.85 22.75
C LYS A 138 -5.67 -10.42 21.64
N TYR A 139 -6.82 -9.80 21.42
CA TYR A 139 -7.85 -10.16 20.44
C TYR A 139 -7.70 -9.46 19.09
N TYR A 140 -7.00 -8.31 19.04
CA TYR A 140 -6.83 -7.54 17.81
C TYR A 140 -5.50 -7.92 17.12
N GLN A 141 -5.49 -9.11 16.51
CA GLN A 141 -4.26 -9.76 16.03
C GLN A 141 -3.98 -9.61 14.53
N HIS A 142 -4.92 -9.06 13.75
CA HIS A 142 -4.83 -8.99 12.29
C HIS A 142 -4.33 -7.63 11.77
N VAL A 143 -3.96 -6.70 12.67
CA VAL A 143 -3.31 -5.44 12.33
C VAL A 143 -2.11 -5.20 13.24
N ARG A 144 -0.97 -4.89 12.63
CA ARG A 144 0.24 -4.49 13.37
C ARG A 144 0.02 -3.12 14.04
N PRO A 145 0.45 -2.93 15.30
CA PRO A 145 0.38 -1.62 15.94
C PRO A 145 1.07 -0.53 15.12
N LEU A 146 0.49 0.67 15.14
CA LEU A 146 1.13 1.88 14.64
C LEU A 146 2.37 2.20 15.49
N ASP A 147 3.43 2.67 14.84
CA ASP A 147 4.64 3.14 15.52
C ASP A 147 4.48 4.62 15.90
N PRO A 148 4.32 4.95 17.20
CA PRO A 148 4.07 6.31 17.63
C PRO A 148 5.28 7.23 17.45
N GLN A 149 6.48 6.68 17.22
CA GLN A 149 7.70 7.48 16.96
C GLN A 149 7.74 8.00 15.52
N VAL A 150 7.00 7.38 14.61
CA VAL A 150 7.00 7.73 13.18
C VAL A 150 5.70 8.42 12.78
N LEU A 151 4.57 7.93 13.28
CA LEU A 151 3.25 8.40 12.90
C LEU A 151 2.55 9.08 14.07
N CYS A 152 1.70 10.04 13.75
CA CYS A 152 0.84 10.65 14.75
C CYS A 152 -0.04 9.58 15.40
N SER A 153 -0.04 9.53 16.73
CA SER A 153 -0.81 8.57 17.52
C SER A 153 -2.14 9.16 18.03
N CYS A 154 -2.66 10.22 17.39
CA CYS A 154 -4.03 10.66 17.64
C CYS A 154 -5.04 9.56 17.27
N PHE A 155 -6.25 9.61 17.84
CA PHE A 155 -7.25 8.56 17.63
C PHE A 155 -7.61 8.40 16.15
N THR A 156 -7.77 9.51 15.43
CA THR A 156 -7.96 9.54 13.98
C THR A 156 -6.87 8.78 13.24
N CYS A 157 -5.59 9.11 13.44
CA CYS A 157 -4.49 8.45 12.72
C CYS A 157 -4.36 6.97 13.08
N LEU A 158 -4.68 6.58 14.32
CA LEU A 158 -4.76 5.18 14.72
C LEU A 158 -5.85 4.44 13.92
N MET A 159 -7.05 5.01 13.80
CA MET A 159 -8.13 4.41 13.04
C MET A 159 -7.81 4.34 11.54
N LEU A 160 -7.18 5.38 10.97
CA LEU A 160 -6.77 5.38 9.56
C LEU A 160 -5.73 4.30 9.26
N TRP A 161 -4.73 4.15 10.13
CA TRP A 161 -3.77 3.07 10.06
C TRP A 161 -4.45 1.70 10.08
N ASN A 162 -5.41 1.50 10.98
CA ASN A 162 -6.13 0.24 11.10
C ASN A 162 -6.97 -0.05 9.85
N ASN A 163 -7.72 0.94 9.35
CA ASN A 163 -8.56 0.78 8.17
C ASN A 163 -7.74 0.38 6.92
N LEU A 164 -6.56 0.97 6.72
CA LEU A 164 -5.68 0.64 5.60
C LEU A 164 -5.11 -0.79 5.71
N ASN A 165 -4.71 -1.22 6.91
CA ASN A 165 -4.24 -2.58 7.13
C ASN A 165 -5.37 -3.61 6.99
N LEU A 166 -6.58 -3.26 7.45
CA LEU A 166 -7.78 -4.07 7.32
C LEU A 166 -8.17 -4.29 5.86
N ALA A 167 -8.10 -3.26 5.02
CA ALA A 167 -8.34 -3.39 3.59
C ALA A 167 -7.42 -4.46 2.96
N LEU A 168 -6.14 -4.47 3.35
CA LEU A 168 -5.17 -5.45 2.87
C LEU A 168 -5.37 -6.85 3.47
N ASP A 169 -5.71 -6.95 4.76
CA ASP A 169 -5.99 -8.24 5.41
C ASP A 169 -7.27 -8.87 4.84
N PHE A 170 -8.34 -8.07 4.68
CA PHE A 170 -9.57 -8.50 4.03
C PHE A 170 -9.34 -9.01 2.60
N ALA A 171 -8.47 -8.33 1.84
CA ALA A 171 -8.08 -8.78 0.51
C ALA A 171 -7.33 -10.11 0.51
N HIS A 172 -6.43 -10.31 1.47
CA HIS A 172 -5.69 -11.56 1.61
C HIS A 172 -6.61 -12.78 1.78
N TRP A 173 -7.75 -12.60 2.46
CA TRP A 173 -8.68 -13.68 2.76
C TRP A 173 -9.81 -13.84 1.73
N GLN A 174 -9.89 -13.03 0.67
CA GLN A 174 -10.99 -13.14 -0.30
C GLN A 174 -11.10 -14.53 -0.94
N ASP A 175 -9.97 -15.18 -1.21
CA ASP A 175 -10.00 -16.54 -1.80
C ASP A 175 -10.63 -17.56 -0.85
N ASN A 176 -10.38 -17.44 0.46
CA ASN A 176 -11.04 -18.26 1.47
C ASN A 176 -12.54 -17.97 1.51
N LEU A 177 -12.92 -16.69 1.53
CA LEU A 177 -14.32 -16.27 1.57
C LEU A 177 -15.11 -16.73 0.34
N ASP A 178 -14.52 -16.65 -0.85
CA ASP A 178 -15.19 -17.00 -2.10
C ASP A 178 -15.30 -18.51 -2.30
N THR A 179 -14.33 -19.27 -1.81
CA THR A 179 -14.36 -20.75 -1.88
C THR A 179 -15.08 -21.39 -0.70
N GLY A 180 -15.51 -20.60 0.29
CA GLY A 180 -16.12 -21.10 1.53
C GLY A 180 -15.14 -21.85 2.44
N LYS A 181 -13.83 -21.68 2.24
CA LYS A 181 -12.81 -22.23 3.14
C LYS A 181 -12.76 -21.39 4.42
N ALA A 182 -12.73 -22.05 5.57
CA ALA A 182 -12.61 -21.37 6.85
C ALA A 182 -11.31 -20.54 6.91
N ILE A 183 -11.39 -19.31 7.43
CA ILE A 183 -10.21 -18.53 7.77
C ILE A 183 -9.58 -19.17 9.03
N PRO A 184 -8.25 -19.42 9.05
CA PRO A 184 -7.58 -19.95 10.22
C PRO A 184 -7.78 -19.06 11.46
N MET A 185 -8.42 -19.60 12.48
CA MET A 185 -8.53 -18.94 13.78
C MET A 185 -7.20 -19.03 14.54
N ILE A 186 -6.78 -17.92 15.14
CA ILE A 186 -5.59 -17.88 15.98
C ILE A 186 -6.02 -18.11 17.44
N PRO A 187 -5.45 -19.11 18.14
CA PRO A 187 -5.75 -19.32 19.54
C PRO A 187 -5.33 -18.10 20.39
N ARG A 188 -6.08 -17.87 21.49
CA ARG A 188 -5.82 -16.73 22.38
C ARG A 188 -4.38 -16.76 22.90
N GLY A 189 -3.71 -15.61 22.82
CA GLY A 189 -2.35 -15.43 23.33
C GLY A 189 -1.26 -16.06 22.45
N GLN A 190 -1.60 -16.66 21.31
CA GLN A 190 -0.63 -17.11 20.33
C GLN A 190 -0.38 -16.03 19.28
N ALA A 191 0.85 -16.01 18.76
CA ALA A 191 1.25 -15.19 17.62
C ALA A 191 1.95 -16.13 16.61
N PRO A 192 1.18 -16.80 15.74
CA PRO A 192 1.78 -17.72 14.78
C PRO A 192 2.57 -16.95 13.72
N ALA A 193 3.71 -17.50 13.30
CA ALA A 193 4.65 -16.85 12.37
C ALA A 193 3.97 -16.36 11.08
N TRP A 194 3.04 -17.15 10.51
CA TRP A 194 2.31 -16.76 9.31
C TRP A 194 1.51 -15.46 9.50
N ASN A 195 0.97 -15.23 10.70
CA ASN A 195 0.17 -14.04 10.98
C ASN A 195 1.07 -12.83 11.17
N GLU A 196 2.20 -12.99 11.87
CA GLU A 196 3.20 -11.95 12.03
C GLU A 196 3.75 -11.48 10.67
N GLU A 197 4.07 -12.43 9.79
CA GLU A 197 4.51 -12.15 8.43
C GLU A 197 3.43 -11.41 7.61
N LEU A 198 2.17 -11.82 7.73
CA LEU A 198 1.04 -11.19 7.04
C LEU A 198 0.84 -9.74 7.51
N VAL A 199 0.72 -9.51 8.82
CA VAL A 199 0.50 -8.16 9.35
C VAL A 199 1.71 -7.25 9.14
N GLN A 200 2.93 -7.81 9.14
CA GLN A 200 4.15 -7.06 8.80
C GLN A 200 4.17 -6.66 7.33
N ARG A 201 3.76 -7.54 6.43
CA ARG A 201 3.65 -7.25 4.99
C ARG A 201 2.61 -6.15 4.74
N ASN A 202 1.44 -6.23 5.37
CA ASN A 202 0.40 -5.22 5.25
C ASN A 202 0.91 -3.86 5.75
N ALA A 203 1.53 -3.84 6.94
CA ALA A 203 2.11 -2.61 7.49
C ALA A 203 3.21 -2.02 6.60
N ALA A 204 4.02 -2.85 5.94
CA ALA A 204 5.04 -2.38 4.99
C ALA A 204 4.42 -1.69 3.77
N ILE A 205 3.32 -2.23 3.23
CA ILE A 205 2.58 -1.62 2.12
C ILE A 205 1.96 -0.29 2.56
N VAL A 206 1.33 -0.24 3.74
CA VAL A 206 0.77 1.01 4.29
C VAL A 206 1.85 2.07 4.50
N ARG A 207 3.03 1.70 5.01
CA ARG A 207 4.17 2.62 5.11
C ARG A 207 4.67 3.13 3.76
N ALA A 208 4.64 2.30 2.72
CA ALA A 208 4.96 2.74 1.38
C ALA A 208 3.92 3.74 0.85
N ALA A 209 2.64 3.50 1.12
CA ALA A 209 1.53 4.40 0.75
C ALA A 209 1.67 5.79 1.38
N LEU A 210 2.18 5.88 2.60
CA LEU A 210 2.42 7.17 3.28
C LEU A 210 3.44 8.06 2.59
N ARG A 211 4.36 7.47 1.81
CA ARG A 211 5.43 8.21 1.12
C ARG A 211 5.13 8.41 -0.37
N ASN A 212 4.17 7.68 -0.91
CA ASN A 212 3.98 7.53 -2.34
C ASN A 212 2.53 7.13 -2.65
N SER A 213 1.80 7.98 -3.37
CA SER A 213 0.39 7.75 -3.68
C SER A 213 0.16 6.58 -4.64
N LEU A 214 1.16 6.10 -5.39
CA LEU A 214 1.04 4.86 -6.16
C LEU A 214 0.71 3.65 -5.27
N TRP A 215 1.31 3.60 -4.08
CA TRP A 215 1.04 2.54 -3.11
C TRP A 215 -0.29 2.75 -2.40
N HIS A 216 -0.72 4.00 -2.19
CA HIS A 216 -2.07 4.28 -1.71
C HIS A 216 -3.12 3.82 -2.72
N ALA A 217 -2.96 4.18 -3.99
CA ALA A 217 -3.79 3.72 -5.09
C ALA A 217 -3.83 2.19 -5.18
N ARG A 218 -2.70 1.51 -4.93
CA ARG A 218 -2.64 0.04 -4.86
C ARG A 218 -3.51 -0.54 -3.74
N ILE A 219 -3.53 0.09 -2.56
CA ILE A 219 -4.42 -0.34 -1.46
C ILE A 219 -5.88 -0.17 -1.89
N LEU A 220 -6.22 0.97 -2.51
CA LEU A 220 -7.60 1.23 -2.96
C LEU A 220 -8.04 0.25 -4.06
N GLU A 221 -7.18 -0.04 -5.03
CA GLU A 221 -7.43 -1.04 -6.09
C GLU A 221 -7.71 -2.43 -5.51
N VAL A 222 -6.85 -2.87 -4.57
CA VAL A 222 -6.99 -4.17 -3.90
C VAL A 222 -8.28 -4.23 -3.06
N HIS A 223 -8.64 -3.13 -2.41
CA HIS A 223 -9.88 -3.03 -1.64
C HIS A 223 -11.12 -3.00 -2.52
N LEU A 224 -11.06 -2.31 -3.67
CA LEU A 224 -12.15 -2.30 -4.65
C LEU A 224 -12.41 -3.72 -5.17
N ASP A 225 -11.38 -4.46 -5.55
CA ASP A 225 -11.51 -5.87 -5.96
C ASP A 225 -12.17 -6.72 -4.87
N SER A 226 -11.71 -6.56 -3.62
CA SER A 226 -12.29 -7.27 -2.47
C SER A 226 -13.76 -6.92 -2.24
N THR A 227 -14.13 -5.65 -2.42
CA THR A 227 -15.51 -5.17 -2.30
C THR A 227 -16.39 -5.74 -3.41
N ILE A 228 -15.93 -5.72 -4.67
CA ILE A 228 -16.63 -6.29 -5.82
C ILE A 228 -16.87 -7.80 -5.63
N ARG A 229 -15.83 -8.54 -5.22
CA ARG A 229 -15.93 -9.99 -4.93
C ARG A 229 -16.92 -10.25 -3.81
N SER A 230 -16.88 -9.46 -2.76
CA SER A 230 -17.82 -9.57 -1.65
C SER A 230 -19.26 -9.31 -2.06
N ILE A 231 -19.56 -8.20 -2.76
CA ILE A 231 -20.91 -7.91 -3.28
C ILE A 231 -21.42 -9.05 -4.15
N ARG A 232 -20.59 -9.59 -5.06
CA ARG A 232 -20.96 -10.74 -5.90
C ARG A 232 -21.28 -11.99 -5.08
N ARG A 233 -20.51 -12.26 -4.03
CA ARG A 233 -20.74 -13.40 -3.12
C ARG A 233 -22.06 -13.23 -2.36
N HIS A 234 -22.31 -12.04 -1.82
CA HIS A 234 -23.52 -11.72 -1.07
C HIS A 234 -24.78 -11.73 -1.96
N ALA A 235 -24.69 -11.22 -3.19
CA ALA A 235 -25.79 -11.27 -4.16
C ALA A 235 -26.21 -12.71 -4.54
N LYS A 236 -25.28 -13.67 -4.50
CA LYS A 236 -25.56 -15.10 -4.73
C LYS A 236 -26.16 -15.82 -3.52
N ASN A 237 -26.11 -15.22 -2.33
CA ASN A 237 -26.57 -15.85 -1.10
C ASN A 237 -28.11 -15.88 -1.03
N LYS A 238 -28.70 -17.05 -1.27
CA LYS A 238 -30.16 -17.24 -1.23
C LYS A 238 -30.79 -17.03 0.15
N GLY A 239 -29.99 -17.09 1.23
CA GLY A 239 -30.46 -16.97 2.61
C GLY A 239 -30.62 -15.53 3.10
N ASN A 240 -29.91 -14.57 2.52
CA ASN A 240 -30.01 -13.15 2.87
C ASN A 240 -30.49 -12.34 1.66
N LYS A 241 -31.79 -12.00 1.63
CA LYS A 241 -32.42 -11.26 0.53
C LYS A 241 -32.32 -9.73 0.65
N ARG A 242 -31.59 -9.21 1.63
CA ARG A 242 -31.46 -7.77 1.79
C ARG A 242 -30.68 -7.20 0.60
N LYS A 243 -31.24 -6.17 -0.05
CA LYS A 243 -30.55 -5.41 -1.10
C LYS A 243 -29.41 -4.62 -0.47
N HIS A 244 -28.19 -4.95 -0.83
CA HIS A 244 -27.02 -4.31 -0.28
C HIS A 244 -26.07 -4.02 -1.45
N VAL A 245 -25.86 -2.72 -1.72
CA VAL A 245 -25.05 -2.16 -2.81
C VAL A 245 -25.42 -2.63 -4.24
N GLU A 246 -25.98 -1.73 -5.03
CA GLU A 246 -26.31 -2.03 -6.43
C GLU A 246 -25.06 -1.92 -7.33
N MET A 247 -24.63 -3.04 -7.90
CA MET A 247 -23.47 -3.15 -8.78
C MET A 247 -23.86 -3.92 -10.05
N THR A 248 -23.60 -3.35 -11.22
CA THR A 248 -23.81 -3.98 -12.53
C THR A 248 -22.53 -4.69 -13.01
N GLU A 249 -22.60 -5.48 -14.08
CA GLU A 249 -21.38 -6.05 -14.69
C GLU A 249 -20.53 -4.96 -15.38
N GLU A 250 -21.17 -3.92 -15.93
CA GLU A 250 -20.48 -2.74 -16.48
C GLU A 250 -19.65 -2.03 -15.40
N ASP A 251 -20.19 -1.87 -14.19
CA ASP A 251 -19.49 -1.28 -13.03
C ASP A 251 -18.20 -2.08 -12.71
N VAL A 252 -18.23 -3.40 -12.89
CA VAL A 252 -17.07 -4.27 -12.65
C VAL A 252 -16.03 -4.16 -13.77
N GLU A 253 -16.46 -4.07 -15.02
CA GLU A 253 -15.58 -3.88 -16.17
C GLU A 253 -14.88 -2.52 -16.15
N GLU A 254 -15.56 -1.47 -15.72
CA GLU A 254 -14.99 -0.13 -15.59
C GLU A 254 -13.85 -0.10 -14.55
N GLY A 255 -13.97 -0.91 -13.50
CA GLY A 255 -12.98 -1.01 -12.43
C GLY A 255 -12.82 0.29 -11.65
N THR A 256 -13.93 1.02 -11.47
CA THR A 256 -14.02 2.27 -10.70
C THR A 256 -14.91 2.08 -9.48
N ASP A 257 -14.80 3.00 -8.52
CA ASP A 257 -15.65 2.99 -7.34
C ASP A 257 -16.98 3.74 -7.51
N ALA A 258 -17.29 4.22 -8.71
CA ALA A 258 -18.44 5.09 -8.98
C ALA A 258 -19.79 4.48 -8.55
N PHE A 259 -19.96 3.17 -8.67
CA PHE A 259 -21.19 2.47 -8.28
C PHE A 259 -21.49 2.58 -6.78
N LEU A 260 -20.46 2.82 -5.95
CA LEU A 260 -20.61 2.99 -4.51
C LEU A 260 -21.26 4.32 -4.13
N VAL A 261 -21.57 5.23 -5.06
CA VAL A 261 -22.37 6.45 -4.78
C VAL A 261 -23.81 6.10 -4.41
N LYS A 262 -24.34 4.99 -4.93
CA LYS A 262 -25.74 4.58 -4.71
C LYS A 262 -26.03 4.38 -3.22
N SER A 263 -27.29 4.53 -2.83
CA SER A 263 -27.70 4.34 -1.43
C SER A 263 -27.34 2.93 -0.96
N GLY A 264 -26.65 2.83 0.18
CA GLY A 264 -26.15 1.57 0.71
C GLY A 264 -26.39 1.42 2.21
N PRO A 265 -26.25 0.20 2.75
CA PRO A 265 -26.35 -0.02 4.19
C PRO A 265 -25.26 0.77 4.93
N LEU A 266 -25.56 1.19 6.15
CA LEU A 266 -24.61 1.82 7.05
C LEU A 266 -23.59 0.78 7.51
N SER A 267 -22.46 0.64 6.81
CA SER A 267 -21.33 -0.13 7.35
C SER A 267 -20.48 0.80 8.20
N LEU A 268 -20.91 0.99 9.45
CA LEU A 268 -20.12 1.71 10.47
C LEU A 268 -19.34 0.74 11.37
N GLU A 269 -19.57 -0.56 11.21
CA GLU A 269 -18.98 -1.59 12.06
C GLU A 269 -17.55 -1.88 11.61
N PHE A 270 -16.61 -1.61 12.50
CA PHE A 270 -15.20 -1.89 12.33
C PHE A 270 -14.94 -3.38 12.60
N PRO A 271 -14.29 -4.11 11.68
CA PRO A 271 -14.06 -5.53 11.86
C PRO A 271 -12.99 -5.82 12.93
N PHE A 272 -13.40 -6.23 14.13
CA PHE A 272 -12.46 -6.55 15.22
C PHE A 272 -11.89 -7.97 15.11
N HIS A 273 -12.55 -8.84 14.35
CA HIS A 273 -12.15 -10.22 14.11
C HIS A 273 -12.29 -10.61 12.63
N ARG A 274 -11.45 -11.52 12.15
CA ARG A 274 -11.54 -12.03 10.77
C ARG A 274 -12.83 -12.79 10.50
N ASP A 275 -13.51 -13.30 11.53
CA ASP A 275 -14.82 -13.91 11.39
C ASP A 275 -15.90 -12.92 10.91
N GLU A 276 -15.70 -11.62 11.18
CA GLU A 276 -16.62 -10.57 10.71
C GLU A 276 -16.49 -10.35 9.20
N TYR A 277 -15.40 -10.81 8.56
CA TYR A 277 -15.21 -10.72 7.11
C TYR A 277 -16.26 -11.50 6.32
N TYR A 278 -16.86 -12.55 6.89
CA TYR A 278 -17.95 -13.29 6.26
C TYR A 278 -19.24 -12.47 6.10
N LEU A 279 -19.40 -11.44 6.93
CA LEU A 279 -20.56 -10.55 6.93
C LEU A 279 -20.30 -9.23 6.21
N LEU A 280 -19.03 -8.95 5.88
CA LEU A 280 -18.60 -7.69 5.28
C LEU A 280 -18.81 -7.67 3.77
N GLU A 281 -19.90 -7.04 3.37
CA GLU A 281 -20.23 -6.85 1.95
C GLU A 281 -19.48 -5.67 1.31
N ALA A 282 -19.52 -4.50 1.95
CA ALA A 282 -18.75 -3.33 1.55
C ALA A 282 -18.23 -2.65 2.81
N TYR A 283 -16.91 -2.69 3.01
CA TYR A 283 -16.26 -1.99 4.11
C TYR A 283 -15.87 -0.58 3.66
N LEU A 284 -16.62 0.41 4.10
CA LEU A 284 -16.44 1.82 3.74
C LEU A 284 -16.36 2.68 5.00
N PRO A 285 -15.22 2.62 5.72
CA PRO A 285 -15.07 3.36 6.96
C PRO A 285 -15.13 4.86 6.72
N ASN A 286 -15.38 5.62 7.79
CA ASN A 286 -15.48 7.08 7.77
C ASN A 286 -16.58 7.64 6.85
N ARG A 287 -17.52 6.80 6.41
CA ARG A 287 -18.61 7.17 5.53
C ARG A 287 -19.94 6.68 6.12
N TRP A 288 -20.96 7.54 6.08
CA TRP A 288 -22.30 7.17 6.53
C TRP A 288 -23.38 7.90 5.71
N TRP A 289 -24.53 7.25 5.59
CA TRP A 289 -25.66 7.78 4.83
C TRP A 289 -26.52 8.67 5.70
N LYS A 290 -26.63 9.95 5.35
CA LYS A 290 -27.57 10.86 6.02
C LYS A 290 -28.87 10.90 5.25
N LYS A 291 -29.89 10.19 5.76
CA LYS A 291 -31.22 10.07 5.16
C LYS A 291 -31.85 11.43 4.83
N ASP A 292 -31.77 12.39 5.76
CA ASP A 292 -32.38 13.72 5.59
C ASP A 292 -31.80 14.53 4.43
N LEU A 293 -30.51 14.30 4.12
CA LEU A 293 -29.80 15.02 3.06
C LEU A 293 -29.65 14.18 1.80
N ASN A 294 -30.17 12.95 1.80
CA ASN A 294 -30.03 11.96 0.72
C ASN A 294 -28.60 11.88 0.16
N LYS A 295 -27.60 11.97 1.04
CA LYS A 295 -26.19 12.03 0.64
C LYS A 295 -25.29 11.31 1.61
N TRP A 296 -24.15 10.90 1.09
CA TRP A 296 -23.03 10.39 1.88
C TRP A 296 -22.32 11.53 2.59
N ILE A 297 -22.00 11.32 3.86
CA ILE A 297 -21.16 12.21 4.65
C ILE A 297 -19.88 11.46 5.00
N TYR A 298 -18.76 12.15 4.84
CA TYR A 298 -17.44 11.68 5.23
C TYR A 298 -17.02 12.39 6.52
N THR A 299 -16.78 11.62 7.58
CA THR A 299 -16.62 12.16 8.94
C THR A 299 -15.19 12.51 9.31
N ILE A 300 -14.23 12.13 8.47
CA ILE A 300 -12.80 12.22 8.80
C ILE A 300 -12.20 13.61 8.63
N ALA A 301 -12.79 14.44 7.77
CA ALA A 301 -12.29 15.77 7.47
C ALA A 301 -12.29 16.65 8.73
N GLY A 302 -11.12 17.18 9.11
CA GLY A 302 -10.95 18.00 10.30
C GLY A 302 -10.90 17.23 11.63
N GLN A 303 -11.01 15.90 11.61
CA GLN A 303 -11.07 15.11 12.85
C GLN A 303 -9.67 14.92 13.47
N HIS A 304 -8.62 14.90 12.65
CA HIS A 304 -7.23 14.88 13.13
C HIS A 304 -6.94 16.09 14.02
N GLU A 305 -7.25 17.29 13.53
CA GLU A 305 -7.00 18.55 14.24
C GLU A 305 -7.79 18.60 15.56
N ARG A 306 -9.05 18.15 15.54
CA ARG A 306 -9.87 18.06 16.77
C ARG A 306 -9.31 17.07 17.79
N ASP A 307 -8.80 15.93 17.33
CA ASP A 307 -8.21 14.93 18.22
C ASP A 307 -6.91 15.44 18.83
N ILE A 308 -6.11 16.19 18.07
CA ILE A 308 -4.93 16.89 18.57
C ILE A 308 -5.31 17.90 19.67
N ASP A 309 -6.28 18.78 19.40
CA ASP A 309 -6.79 19.74 20.39
C ASP A 309 -7.26 19.05 21.67
N LEU A 310 -7.93 17.90 21.52
CA LEU A 310 -8.42 17.13 22.65
C LEU A 310 -7.26 16.61 23.51
N VAL A 311 -6.18 16.12 22.89
CA VAL A 311 -4.97 15.66 23.59
C VAL A 311 -4.36 16.81 24.41
N VAL A 312 -4.19 17.99 23.80
CA VAL A 312 -3.67 19.17 24.49
C VAL A 312 -4.55 19.57 25.68
N ARG A 313 -5.88 19.62 25.47
CA ARG A 313 -6.85 19.94 26.54
C ARG A 313 -6.83 18.94 27.70
N TYR A 314 -6.59 17.66 27.44
CA TYR A 314 -6.47 16.65 28.49
C TYR A 314 -5.15 16.76 29.27
N ALA A 315 -4.05 17.09 28.58
CA ALA A 315 -2.77 17.32 29.23
C ALA A 315 -2.83 18.52 30.17
N ASN A 316 -3.36 19.65 29.71
CA ASN A 316 -3.48 20.88 30.51
C ASN A 316 -4.33 20.64 31.77
N ARG A 317 -5.51 19.99 31.63
CA ARG A 317 -6.35 19.62 32.78
C ARG A 317 -5.65 18.66 33.74
N SER A 318 -4.80 17.77 33.26
CA SER A 318 -4.04 16.86 34.14
C SER A 318 -2.97 17.60 34.93
N GLN A 319 -2.33 18.60 34.33
CA GLN A 319 -1.35 19.45 35.00
C GLN A 319 -2.00 20.35 36.05
N GLU A 320 -3.14 20.99 35.74
CA GLU A 320 -3.93 21.79 36.69
C GLU A 320 -4.37 20.95 37.90
N ASN A 321 -4.89 19.75 37.66
CA ASN A 321 -5.30 18.84 38.74
C ASN A 321 -4.12 18.33 39.58
N ALA A 322 -2.91 18.25 39.03
CA ALA A 322 -1.71 17.90 39.77
C ALA A 322 -1.24 19.04 40.67
N GLN A 323 -1.32 20.29 40.19
CA GLN A 323 -0.96 21.50 40.95
C GLN A 323 -1.90 21.78 42.12
N ILE A 324 -3.20 21.44 41.99
CA ILE A 324 -4.18 21.59 43.09
C ILE A 324 -3.97 20.55 44.21
N ARG A 325 -3.27 19.45 43.93
CA ARG A 325 -3.06 18.33 44.87
C ARG A 325 -1.73 18.38 45.64
N THR A 326 -0.85 19.33 45.29
CA THR A 326 0.43 19.62 45.97
C THR A 326 0.30 20.83 46.88
#